data_AF-A0A7S3LYU1-F1
#
_entry.id   AF-A0A7S3LYU1-F1
#
_cell.length_a   1.000
_cell.length_b   1.000
_cell.length_c   1.000
_cell.angle_alpha   90.00
_cell.angle_beta   90.00
_cell.angle_gamma   90.00
#
_symmetry.space_group_name_H-M   'P 1'
#
loop_
_entity.id
_entity.type
_entity.pdbx_description
1 polymer ?
#
loop_
_entity_poly.entity_id
_entity_poly.type
_entity_poly.pdbx_seq_one_letter_code
_entity_poly.pdbx_strand_id
1 'polypeptide(L)'
;ELTAENWKELAPVGLFASLSHAFSVLSMAVGAVSFGQIVKAGEPVFAAATNALLLKDIDHPMVYAALLPIIGGVGLASLKELSFTWTALIAASAANQAAALKNVVSKGVMGKPWAKALGPQNTYAVVTILALLFTLPMVLLFDVKDA
;
A
#
# COMPACT_ATOMS: atom_id res chain seq x y z
N GLU A 1 20.38 -14.83 12.89
CA GLU A 1 20.73 -14.24 11.58
C GLU A 1 19.58 -14.50 10.60
N LEU A 2 19.39 -13.63 9.59
CA LEU A 2 18.35 -13.82 8.57
C LEU A 2 18.80 -14.87 7.55
N THR A 3 18.02 -15.93 7.38
CA THR A 3 18.27 -16.97 6.37
C THR A 3 17.73 -16.54 5.00
N ALA A 4 18.24 -17.15 3.92
CA ALA A 4 17.73 -16.90 2.57
C ALA A 4 16.21 -17.16 2.44
N GLU A 5 15.66 -18.08 3.23
CA GLU A 5 14.22 -18.33 3.28
C GLU A 5 13.45 -17.16 3.87
N ASN A 6 13.97 -16.52 4.92
CA ASN A 6 13.34 -15.34 5.52
C ASN A 6 13.26 -14.16 4.54
N TRP A 7 14.31 -13.96 3.73
CA TRP A 7 14.29 -12.96 2.65
C TRP A 7 13.22 -13.27 1.59
N LYS A 8 13.07 -14.53 1.20
CA LYS A 8 12.01 -14.96 0.25
C LYS A 8 10.61 -14.76 0.81
N GLU A 9 10.42 -15.00 2.11
CA GLU A 9 9.12 -14.78 2.77
C GLU A 9 8.75 -13.29 2.87
N LEU A 10 9.74 -12.39 3.01
CA LEU A 10 9.52 -10.95 3.04
C LEU A 10 9.46 -10.31 1.64
N ALA A 11 9.94 -10.99 0.60
CA ALA A 11 9.96 -10.47 -0.76
C ALA A 11 8.59 -9.98 -1.26
N PRO A 12 7.45 -10.69 -1.04
CA PRO A 12 6.15 -10.17 -1.45
C PRO A 12 5.75 -8.91 -0.68
N VAL A 13 6.13 -8.81 0.61
CA VAL A 13 5.88 -7.61 1.42
C VAL A 13 6.65 -6.41 0.86
N GLY A 14 7.93 -6.62 0.50
CA GLY A 14 8.75 -5.62 -0.18
C GLY A 14 8.19 -5.19 -1.54
N LEU A 15 7.71 -6.14 -2.33
CA LEU A 15 7.08 -5.86 -3.63
C LEU A 15 5.83 -4.99 -3.48
N PHE A 16 4.90 -5.37 -2.59
CA PHE A 16 3.70 -4.57 -2.36
C PHE A 16 4.00 -3.21 -1.74
N ALA A 17 5.03 -3.10 -0.90
CA ALA A 17 5.51 -1.82 -0.39
C ALA A 17 6.05 -0.92 -1.52
N SER A 18 6.84 -1.47 -2.44
CA SER A 18 7.33 -0.76 -3.63
C SER A 18 6.18 -0.30 -4.53
N LEU A 19 5.23 -1.19 -4.84
CA LEU A 19 4.05 -0.85 -5.66
C LEU A 19 3.18 0.23 -5.00
N SER A 20 2.92 0.11 -3.70
CA SER A 20 2.15 1.12 -2.96
C SER A 20 2.83 2.48 -3.02
N HIS A 21 4.17 2.52 -2.87
CA HIS A 21 4.94 3.74 -3.00
C HIS A 21 4.91 4.30 -4.43
N ALA A 22 5.20 3.48 -5.44
CA ALA A 22 5.24 3.88 -6.84
C ALA A 22 3.90 4.47 -7.32
N PHE A 23 2.78 3.80 -7.02
CA PHE A 23 1.45 4.31 -7.38
C PHE A 23 1.08 5.59 -6.61
N SER A 24 1.56 5.74 -5.37
CA SER A 24 1.38 6.98 -4.61
C SER A 24 2.09 8.15 -5.29
N VAL A 25 3.35 7.95 -5.68
CA VAL A 25 4.14 8.96 -6.38
C VAL A 25 3.52 9.28 -7.74
N LEU A 26 3.09 8.26 -8.49
CA LEU A 26 2.39 8.45 -9.77
C LEU A 26 1.12 9.28 -9.61
N SER A 27 0.29 8.99 -8.60
CA SER A 27 -0.92 9.78 -8.33
C SER A 27 -0.61 11.25 -8.05
N MET A 28 0.48 11.53 -7.34
CA MET A 28 0.91 12.88 -7.00
C MET A 28 1.60 13.59 -8.16
N ALA A 29 2.11 12.84 -9.15
CA ALA A 29 2.70 13.39 -10.37
C ALA A 29 1.63 13.82 -11.38
N VAL A 30 0.52 13.07 -11.47
CA VAL A 30 -0.56 13.30 -12.45
C VAL A 30 -1.79 14.02 -11.89
N GLY A 31 -1.72 14.47 -10.63
CA GLY A 31 -2.79 15.18 -9.93
C GLY A 31 -2.24 15.96 -8.73
N ALA A 32 -3.11 16.67 -8.01
CA ALA A 32 -2.67 17.42 -6.83
C ALA A 32 -2.17 16.47 -5.72
N VAL A 33 -1.07 16.84 -5.05
CA VAL A 33 -0.54 16.08 -3.91
C VAL A 33 -1.60 15.90 -2.83
N SER A 34 -2.36 16.97 -2.52
CA SER A 34 -3.48 16.94 -1.58
C SER A 34 -4.55 15.93 -1.99
N PHE A 35 -4.92 15.89 -3.27
CA PHE A 35 -5.89 14.94 -3.79
C PHE A 35 -5.41 13.48 -3.63
N GLY A 36 -4.15 13.20 -3.94
CA GLY A 36 -3.56 11.88 -3.73
C GLY A 36 -3.66 11.44 -2.27
N GLN A 37 -3.36 12.34 -1.32
CA GLN A 37 -3.49 12.03 0.12
C GLN A 37 -4.95 11.82 0.55
N ILE A 38 -5.89 12.59 -0.01
CA ILE A 38 -7.33 12.43 0.23
C ILE A 38 -7.78 11.03 -0.20
N VAL A 39 -7.48 10.60 -1.43
CA VAL A 39 -7.85 9.27 -1.90
C VAL A 39 -7.15 8.18 -1.08
N LYS A 40 -5.89 8.41 -0.71
CA LYS A 40 -5.14 7.48 0.14
C LYS A 40 -5.67 7.36 1.57
N ALA A 41 -6.35 8.37 2.09
CA ALA A 41 -7.07 8.24 3.36
C ALA A 41 -8.16 7.14 3.32
N GLY A 42 -8.56 6.70 2.13
CA GLY A 42 -9.42 5.55 1.90
C GLY A 42 -8.77 4.18 2.12
N GLU A 43 -7.48 4.06 2.46
CA GLU A 43 -6.80 2.78 2.73
C GLU A 43 -7.60 1.82 3.63
N PRO A 44 -8.29 2.26 4.71
CA PRO A 44 -9.09 1.36 5.55
C PRO A 44 -10.18 0.60 4.79
N VAL A 45 -10.76 1.19 3.74
CA VAL A 45 -11.79 0.53 2.91
C VAL A 45 -11.17 -0.64 2.14
N PHE A 46 -10.00 -0.43 1.54
CA PHE A 46 -9.26 -1.46 0.81
C PHE A 46 -8.75 -2.54 1.76
N ALA A 47 -8.32 -2.17 2.96
CA ALA A 47 -7.87 -3.12 3.98
C ALA A 47 -9.00 -4.05 4.44
N ALA A 48 -10.18 -3.48 4.79
CA ALA A 48 -11.35 -4.26 5.17
C ALA A 48 -11.83 -5.17 4.04
N ALA A 49 -11.88 -4.67 2.80
CA ALA A 49 -12.23 -5.47 1.63
C ALA A 49 -11.24 -6.61 1.39
N THR A 50 -9.93 -6.34 1.50
CA THR A 50 -8.89 -7.34 1.28
C THR A 50 -8.93 -8.43 2.36
N ASN A 51 -9.14 -8.08 3.63
CA ASN A 51 -9.30 -9.07 4.70
C ASN A 51 -10.55 -9.94 4.47
N ALA A 52 -11.69 -9.32 4.17
CA ALA A 52 -12.94 -10.03 3.93
C ALA A 52 -12.84 -10.99 2.72
N LEU A 53 -12.19 -10.57 1.64
CA LEU A 53 -12.09 -11.36 0.41
C LEU A 53 -11.01 -12.44 0.47
N LEU A 54 -9.82 -12.13 0.99
CA LEU A 54 -8.69 -13.07 0.99
C LEU A 54 -8.63 -13.96 2.22
N LEU A 55 -8.98 -13.43 3.39
CA LEU A 55 -8.88 -14.16 4.66
C LEU A 55 -10.24 -14.67 5.15
N LYS A 56 -11.35 -14.25 4.52
CA LYS A 56 -12.72 -14.49 5.01
C LYS A 56 -12.93 -13.99 6.44
N ASP A 57 -12.13 -13.02 6.85
CA ASP A 57 -12.19 -12.38 8.16
C ASP A 57 -13.06 -11.13 8.04
N ILE A 58 -14.23 -11.16 8.66
CA ILE A 58 -15.23 -10.10 8.59
C ILE A 58 -15.12 -9.26 9.85
N ASP A 59 -14.79 -7.99 9.67
CA ASP A 59 -14.67 -7.04 10.77
C ASP A 59 -16.00 -6.81 11.50
N HIS A 60 -15.94 -6.28 12.72
CA HIS A 60 -17.13 -5.93 13.48
C HIS A 60 -18.01 -4.91 12.70
N PRO A 61 -19.36 -4.98 12.76
CA PRO A 61 -20.25 -4.06 12.02
C PRO A 61 -19.97 -2.57 12.19
N MET A 62 -19.43 -2.16 13.35
CA MET A 62 -19.00 -0.77 13.60
C MET A 62 -17.86 -0.31 12.68
N VAL A 63 -16.98 -1.22 12.24
CA VAL A 63 -15.92 -0.89 11.26
C VAL A 63 -16.58 -0.46 9.95
N TYR A 64 -17.54 -1.24 9.45
CA TYR A 64 -18.28 -0.90 8.23
C TYR A 64 -19.07 0.41 8.35
N ALA A 65 -19.67 0.67 9.52
CA ALA A 65 -20.30 1.96 9.78
C ALA A 65 -19.30 3.13 9.73
N ALA A 66 -18.06 2.94 10.20
CA ALA A 66 -16.98 3.93 10.11
C ALA A 66 -16.40 4.06 8.69
N LEU A 67 -16.51 3.03 7.83
CA LEU A 67 -16.12 3.14 6.43
C LEU A 67 -17.05 4.06 5.63
N LEU A 68 -18.33 4.17 6.00
CA LEU A 68 -19.29 5.06 5.32
C LEU A 68 -18.84 6.54 5.27
N PRO A 69 -18.49 7.21 6.40
CA PRO A 69 -18.00 8.58 6.34
C PRO A 69 -16.63 8.70 5.66
N ILE A 70 -15.78 7.67 5.68
CA ILE A 70 -14.52 7.67 4.93
C ILE A 70 -14.79 7.72 3.42
N ILE A 71 -15.65 6.82 2.93
CA ILE A 71 -16.05 6.76 1.51
C ILE A 71 -16.74 8.08 1.11
N GLY A 72 -17.64 8.58 1.95
CA GLY A 72 -18.32 9.86 1.74
C GLY A 72 -17.34 11.03 1.67
N GLY A 73 -16.37 11.11 2.58
CA GLY A 73 -15.35 12.14 2.61
C GLY A 73 -14.45 12.12 1.38
N VAL A 74 -13.93 10.96 0.99
CA VAL A 74 -13.12 10.80 -0.23
C VAL A 74 -13.93 11.16 -1.47
N GLY A 75 -15.18 10.71 -1.56
CA GLY A 75 -16.07 11.01 -2.68
C GLY A 75 -16.37 12.51 -2.81
N LEU A 76 -16.79 13.16 -1.71
CA LEU A 76 -17.06 14.60 -1.68
C LEU A 76 -15.83 15.43 -2.05
N ALA A 77 -14.66 15.06 -1.52
CA ALA A 77 -13.42 15.75 -1.83
C ALA A 77 -13.02 15.55 -3.30
N SER A 78 -13.22 14.35 -3.87
CA SER A 78 -12.99 14.08 -5.29
C SER A 78 -13.87 14.91 -6.22
N LEU A 79 -15.14 15.13 -5.84
CA LEU A 79 -16.09 15.97 -6.60
C LEU A 79 -15.74 17.46 -6.58
N LYS A 80 -14.96 17.90 -5.59
CA LYS A 80 -14.58 19.31 -5.39
C LYS A 80 -13.12 19.60 -5.76
N GLU A 81 -12.38 18.59 -6.18
CA GLU A 81 -11.00 18.74 -6.56
C GLU A 81 -10.87 19.42 -7.93
N LEU A 82 -10.16 20.55 -7.98
CA LEU A 82 -9.94 21.32 -9.20
C LEU A 82 -8.99 20.60 -10.17
N SER A 83 -8.01 19.87 -9.63
CA SER A 83 -7.01 19.13 -10.42
C SER A 83 -7.34 17.65 -10.53
N PHE A 84 -8.63 17.31 -10.58
CA PHE A 84 -9.07 15.92 -10.62
C PHE A 84 -8.64 15.27 -11.94
N THR A 85 -7.99 14.10 -11.84
CA THR A 85 -7.75 13.22 -12.98
C THR A 85 -8.12 11.79 -12.62
N TRP A 86 -8.71 11.07 -13.57
CA TRP A 86 -9.01 9.64 -13.40
C TRP A 86 -7.74 8.83 -13.14
N THR A 87 -6.64 9.20 -13.77
CA THR A 87 -5.33 8.57 -13.55
C THR A 87 -4.87 8.72 -12.11
N ALA A 88 -4.98 9.92 -11.51
CA ALA A 88 -4.63 10.14 -10.11
C ALA A 88 -5.52 9.32 -9.17
N LEU A 89 -6.83 9.30 -9.41
CA LEU A 89 -7.78 8.53 -8.61
C LEU A 89 -7.46 7.02 -8.64
N ILE A 90 -7.23 6.48 -9.84
CA ILE A 90 -6.93 5.05 -10.04
C ILE A 90 -5.56 4.72 -9.43
N ALA A 91 -4.54 5.54 -9.64
CA ALA A 91 -3.21 5.34 -9.07
C ALA A 91 -3.26 5.37 -7.54
N ALA A 92 -3.90 6.36 -6.91
CA ALA A 92 -4.04 6.40 -5.46
C ALA A 92 -4.85 5.22 -4.91
N SER A 93 -5.89 4.77 -5.64
CA SER A 93 -6.65 3.56 -5.27
C SER A 93 -5.81 2.29 -5.38
N ALA A 94 -4.99 2.16 -6.42
CA ALA A 94 -4.03 1.07 -6.57
C ALA A 94 -2.97 1.09 -5.46
N ALA A 95 -2.53 2.29 -5.04
CA ALA A 95 -1.62 2.45 -3.90
C ALA A 95 -2.23 1.92 -2.59
N ASN A 96 -3.51 2.20 -2.35
CA ASN A 96 -4.26 1.67 -1.20
C ASN A 96 -4.40 0.14 -1.27
N GLN A 97 -4.73 -0.40 -2.45
CA GLN A 97 -4.84 -1.84 -2.63
C GLN A 97 -3.50 -2.56 -2.40
N ALA A 98 -2.39 -2.01 -2.90
CA ALA A 98 -1.06 -2.53 -2.64
C ALA A 98 -0.69 -2.41 -1.15
N ALA A 99 -1.04 -1.31 -0.47
CA ALA A 99 -0.84 -1.17 0.96
C ALA A 99 -1.63 -2.21 1.76
N ALA A 100 -2.90 -2.46 1.39
CA ALA A 100 -3.72 -3.51 2.01
C ALA A 100 -3.11 -4.92 1.83
N LEU A 101 -2.63 -5.25 0.62
CA LEU A 101 -1.94 -6.52 0.36
C LEU A 101 -0.64 -6.65 1.16
N LYS A 102 0.17 -5.59 1.20
CA LYS A 102 1.37 -5.50 2.04
C LYS A 102 1.02 -5.80 3.50
N ASN A 103 -0.03 -5.17 4.02
CA ASN A 103 -0.44 -5.32 5.42
C ASN A 103 -0.90 -6.76 5.72
N VAL A 104 -1.69 -7.38 4.83
CA VAL A 104 -2.13 -8.79 4.99
C VAL A 104 -0.95 -9.76 5.00
N VAL A 105 -0.07 -9.67 4.01
CA VAL A 105 1.09 -10.57 3.92
C VAL A 105 2.06 -10.30 5.09
N SER A 106 2.29 -9.04 5.45
CA SER A 106 3.14 -8.66 6.58
C SER A 106 2.62 -9.23 7.89
N LYS A 107 1.30 -9.18 8.14
CA LYS A 107 0.70 -9.81 9.33
C LYS A 107 0.99 -11.31 9.38
N GLY A 108 0.87 -12.00 8.24
CA GLY A 108 1.19 -13.42 8.14
C GLY A 108 2.66 -13.74 8.45
N VAL A 109 3.60 -12.95 7.91
CA VAL A 109 5.04 -13.13 8.18
C VAL A 109 5.40 -12.79 9.63
N MET A 110 4.90 -11.67 10.14
CA MET A 110 5.14 -11.23 11.53
C MET A 110 4.56 -12.17 12.59
N GLY A 111 3.63 -13.06 12.23
CA GLY A 111 3.15 -14.11 13.10
C GLY A 111 4.20 -15.19 13.44
N LYS A 112 5.25 -15.34 12.61
CA LYS A 112 6.24 -16.41 12.72
C LYS A 112 7.27 -16.16 13.83
N PRO A 113 7.78 -17.20 14.51
CA PRO A 113 8.73 -17.05 15.62
C PRO A 113 10.00 -16.27 15.25
N TRP A 114 10.55 -16.51 14.05
CA TRP A 114 11.75 -15.82 13.58
C TRP A 114 11.52 -14.32 13.37
N ALA A 115 10.35 -13.94 12.83
CA ALA A 115 10.00 -12.55 12.58
C ALA A 115 9.68 -11.80 13.88
N LYS A 116 9.04 -12.47 14.84
CA LYS A 116 8.86 -11.94 16.21
C LYS A 116 10.20 -11.68 16.90
N ALA A 117 11.16 -12.60 16.77
CA ALA A 117 12.52 -12.45 17.32
C ALA A 117 13.31 -11.32 16.63
N LEU A 118 13.10 -11.11 15.33
CA LEU A 118 13.72 -10.01 14.58
C LEU A 118 13.20 -8.64 15.04
N GLY A 119 11.91 -8.56 15.36
CA GLY A 119 11.24 -7.35 15.82
C GLY A 119 10.69 -6.47 14.68
N PRO A 120 9.71 -5.59 14.95
CA PRO A 120 9.01 -4.82 13.93
C PRO A 120 9.93 -3.86 13.15
N GLN A 121 10.84 -3.16 13.84
CA GLN A 121 11.71 -2.15 13.24
C GLN A 121 12.70 -2.80 12.26
N ASN A 122 13.32 -3.91 12.65
CA ASN A 122 14.24 -4.64 11.77
C ASN A 122 13.50 -5.30 10.61
N THR A 123 12.30 -5.83 10.84
CA THR A 123 11.45 -6.35 9.76
C THR A 123 11.13 -5.25 8.74
N TYR A 124 10.77 -4.05 9.22
CA TYR A 124 10.53 -2.89 8.36
C TYR A 124 11.78 -2.48 7.58
N ALA A 125 12.96 -2.50 8.20
CA ALA A 125 14.23 -2.22 7.53
C ALA A 125 14.48 -3.19 6.36
N VAL A 126 14.31 -4.49 6.57
CA VAL A 126 14.46 -5.51 5.51
C VAL A 126 13.44 -5.32 4.40
N VAL A 127 12.17 -5.07 4.74
CA VAL A 127 11.11 -4.76 3.75
C VAL A 127 11.46 -3.53 2.93
N THR A 128 12.05 -2.49 3.56
CA THR A 128 12.47 -1.27 2.88
C THR A 128 13.63 -1.53 1.90
N ILE A 129 14.62 -2.35 2.29
CA ILE A 129 15.70 -2.78 1.40
C ILE A 129 15.13 -3.54 0.19
N LEU A 130 14.21 -4.48 0.42
CA LEU A 130 13.54 -5.21 -0.66
C LEU A 130 12.72 -4.27 -1.56
N ALA A 131 11.97 -3.32 -0.98
CA ALA A 131 11.20 -2.35 -1.74
C ALA A 131 12.11 -1.46 -2.62
N LEU A 132 13.28 -1.07 -2.12
CA LEU A 132 14.30 -0.38 -2.92
C LEU A 132 14.73 -1.25 -4.11
N LEU A 133 15.10 -2.51 -3.86
CA LEU A 133 15.53 -3.43 -4.92
C LEU A 133 14.46 -3.65 -5.99
N PHE A 134 13.17 -3.70 -5.61
CA PHE A 134 12.06 -3.79 -6.58
C PHE A 134 11.80 -2.47 -7.32
N THR A 135 12.11 -1.33 -6.71
CA THR A 135 11.92 -0.01 -7.33
C THR A 135 13.02 0.31 -8.34
N LEU A 136 14.26 -0.12 -8.10
CA LEU A 136 15.40 0.12 -8.99
C LEU A 136 15.17 -0.25 -10.47
N PRO A 137 14.69 -1.46 -10.84
CA PRO A 137 14.45 -1.78 -12.24
C PRO A 137 13.38 -0.88 -12.88
N MET A 138 12.38 -0.42 -12.11
CA MET A 138 11.37 0.51 -12.61
C MET A 138 11.98 1.87 -12.92
N VAL A 139 12.80 2.41 -12.02
CA VAL A 139 13.50 3.69 -12.25
C VAL A 139 14.41 3.60 -13.48
N LEU A 140 15.15 2.50 -13.65
CA LEU A 140 16.01 2.29 -14.82
C LEU A 140 15.22 2.23 -16.14
N LEU A 141 13.99 1.73 -16.11
CA LEU A 141 13.15 1.60 -17.32
C LEU A 141 12.40 2.90 -17.67
N PHE A 142 11.91 3.62 -16.67
CA PHE A 142 11.01 4.75 -16.87
C PHE A 142 11.70 6.11 -16.73
N ASP A 143 12.67 6.25 -15.83
CA ASP A 143 13.25 7.58 -15.51
C ASP A 143 14.62 7.79 -16.18
N VAL A 144 15.44 6.75 -16.31
CA VAL A 144 16.79 6.88 -16.91
C VAL A 144 16.75 7.10 -18.42
N LYS A 145 15.66 6.71 -19.09
CA LYS A 145 15.51 6.91 -20.54
C LYS A 145 15.22 8.36 -20.92
N ASP A 146 14.67 9.12 -19.98
CA ASP A 146 14.25 10.51 -20.16
C ASP A 146 15.24 11.52 -19.55
N ALA A 147 16.37 11.03 -19.00
CA ALA A 147 17.46 11.81 -18.40
C ALA A 147 18.66 11.99 -19.37
#